data_AF-A0A2V5P379-F1
#
_entry.id   AF-A0A2V5P379-F1
#
_cell.length_a   1.000
_cell.length_b   1.000
_cell.length_c   1.000
_cell.angle_alpha   90.00
_cell.angle_beta   90.00
_cell.angle_gamma   90.00
#
_symmetry.space_group_name_H-M   'P 1'
#
loop_
_entity.id
_entity.type
_entity.pdbx_description
1 polymer ?
#
loop_
_entity_poly.entity_id
_entity_poly.type
_entity_poly.pdbx_seq_one_letter_code
_entity_poly.pdbx_strand_id
1 'polypeptide(L)'
;MGALSYYRDHLANASPEARAKHFLIIGPWDHAGTRTPTDQFGGVKFGPAAILDLNDLHRQWYDWTIKAGPKPPFLRNQVAYYLLAPGNSGANGEWKYADDFAKLVANPKTFYLASKDGDANGVFRSGTLTEHQPTNGADKFTYDPLDTQRGEFVEGVDPKDKTAGIDQTFALSIGNDGLVYHTDPLPNETPPGWLSRSKPVGFHRHARC
;
A
#
# COMPACT_ATOMS: atom_id res chain seq x y z
N MET A 1 -4.20 -7.40 -13.61
CA MET A 1 -3.93 -6.00 -13.98
C MET A 1 -4.88 -5.11 -13.21
N GLY A 2 -4.38 -4.09 -12.50
CA GLY A 2 -5.19 -3.21 -11.65
C GLY A 2 -5.26 -1.77 -12.18
N ALA A 3 -6.02 -0.91 -11.48
CA ALA A 3 -6.25 0.47 -11.88
C ALA A 3 -4.96 1.27 -12.12
N LEU A 4 -3.94 1.11 -11.26
CA LEU A 4 -2.66 1.82 -11.40
C LEU A 4 -1.84 1.35 -12.60
N SER A 5 -1.89 0.06 -12.96
CA SER A 5 -1.25 -0.44 -14.19
C SER A 5 -1.91 0.18 -15.41
N TYR A 6 -3.25 0.19 -15.47
CA TYR A 6 -3.99 0.82 -16.56
C TYR A 6 -3.72 2.32 -16.66
N TYR A 7 -3.70 3.03 -15.52
CA TYR A 7 -3.35 4.45 -15.46
C TYR A 7 -1.99 4.72 -16.08
N ARG A 8 -0.95 4.00 -15.63
CA ARG A 8 0.42 4.14 -16.15
C ARG A 8 0.48 3.84 -17.64
N ASP A 9 -0.08 2.71 -18.05
CA ASP A 9 0.00 2.25 -19.44
C ASP A 9 -0.79 3.19 -20.37
N HIS A 10 -1.94 3.71 -19.92
CA HIS A 10 -2.69 4.73 -20.66
C HIS A 10 -1.89 6.03 -20.77
N LEU A 11 -1.32 6.55 -19.68
CA LEU A 11 -0.52 7.78 -19.73
C LEU A 11 0.75 7.66 -20.59
N ALA A 12 1.32 6.46 -20.70
CA ALA A 12 2.48 6.20 -21.55
C ALA A 12 2.13 6.19 -23.05
N ASN A 13 0.91 5.76 -23.41
CA ASN A 13 0.55 5.48 -24.80
C ASN A 13 -0.51 6.41 -25.40
N ALA A 14 -1.24 7.18 -24.57
CA ALA A 14 -2.32 8.05 -25.03
C ALA A 14 -1.80 9.40 -25.54
N SER A 15 -2.56 10.01 -26.46
CA SER A 15 -2.29 11.37 -26.94
C SER A 15 -2.39 12.40 -25.80
N PRO A 16 -1.75 13.58 -25.91
CA PRO A 16 -1.88 14.64 -24.91
C PRO A 16 -3.34 14.98 -24.57
N GLU A 17 -4.23 15.02 -25.56
CA GLU A 17 -5.65 15.34 -25.40
C GLU A 17 -6.41 14.25 -24.63
N ALA A 18 -6.05 12.99 -24.84
CA ALA A 18 -6.62 11.86 -24.12
C ALA A 18 -6.10 11.79 -22.68
N ARG A 19 -4.81 12.08 -22.46
CA ARG A 19 -4.22 12.16 -21.10
C ARG A 19 -4.87 13.25 -20.25
N ALA A 20 -5.16 14.41 -20.85
CA ALA A 20 -5.86 15.51 -20.17
C ALA A 20 -7.28 15.16 -19.68
N LYS A 21 -7.84 14.04 -20.15
CA LYS A 21 -9.16 13.51 -19.76
C LYS A 21 -9.07 12.27 -18.86
N HIS A 22 -7.88 11.86 -18.44
CA HIS A 22 -7.71 10.69 -17.57
C HIS A 22 -7.52 11.14 -16.11
N PHE A 23 -8.43 10.71 -15.24
CA PHE A 23 -8.40 11.00 -13.81
C PHE A 23 -8.14 9.74 -12.99
N LEU A 24 -7.44 9.89 -11.87
CA LEU A 24 -7.16 8.84 -10.90
C LEU A 24 -7.72 9.22 -9.54
N ILE A 25 -8.49 8.31 -8.94
CA ILE A 25 -9.04 8.48 -7.58
C ILE A 25 -8.53 7.33 -6.71
N ILE A 26 -7.88 7.67 -5.60
CA ILE A 26 -7.33 6.71 -4.63
C ILE A 26 -7.98 6.99 -3.27
N GLY A 27 -9.01 6.21 -2.92
CA GLY A 27 -9.60 6.23 -1.59
C GLY A 27 -8.98 5.18 -0.67
N PRO A 28 -9.21 5.27 0.65
CA PRO A 28 -8.66 4.34 1.65
C PRO A 28 -9.51 3.06 1.73
N TRP A 29 -9.90 2.50 0.59
CA TRP A 29 -10.93 1.47 0.50
C TRP A 29 -10.38 0.12 0.10
N ASP A 30 -11.12 -0.92 0.47
CA ASP A 30 -10.97 -2.25 -0.08
C ASP A 30 -11.67 -2.38 -1.44
N HIS A 31 -11.71 -3.60 -1.96
CA HIS A 31 -12.32 -3.88 -3.25
C HIS A 31 -13.80 -3.44 -3.30
N ALA A 32 -14.61 -3.79 -2.29
CA ALA A 32 -16.02 -3.41 -2.26
C ALA A 32 -16.21 -1.89 -2.10
N GLY A 33 -15.34 -1.24 -1.33
CA GLY A 33 -15.35 0.21 -1.13
C GLY A 33 -15.01 1.01 -2.39
N THR A 34 -14.38 0.43 -3.42
CA THR A 34 -14.27 1.07 -4.74
C THR A 34 -15.61 1.23 -5.47
N ARG A 35 -16.70 0.63 -4.96
CA ARG A 35 -18.07 0.81 -5.43
C ARG A 35 -18.97 1.47 -4.37
N THR A 36 -18.80 1.08 -3.11
CA THR A 36 -19.59 1.61 -1.99
C THR A 36 -18.65 1.96 -0.84
N PRO A 37 -18.01 3.15 -0.90
CA PRO A 37 -17.10 3.62 0.13
C PRO A 37 -17.68 3.52 1.54
N THR A 38 -16.82 3.12 2.48
CA THR A 38 -17.11 3.16 3.91
C THR A 38 -16.07 4.03 4.62
N ASP A 39 -16.37 4.43 5.86
CA ASP A 39 -15.49 5.25 6.68
C ASP A 39 -14.42 4.45 7.42
N GLN A 40 -14.28 3.14 7.14
CA GLN A 40 -13.36 2.28 7.86
C GLN A 40 -12.93 1.06 7.03
N PHE A 41 -11.70 0.62 7.25
CA PHE A 41 -11.21 -0.66 6.75
C PHE A 41 -10.02 -1.13 7.58
N GLY A 42 -9.90 -2.44 7.80
CA GLY A 42 -8.79 -3.02 8.58
C GLY A 42 -8.67 -2.46 10.00
N GLY A 43 -9.78 -2.04 10.64
CA GLY A 43 -9.79 -1.45 11.98
C GLY A 43 -9.40 0.03 12.03
N VAL A 44 -8.92 0.60 10.92
CA VAL A 44 -8.65 2.04 10.80
C VAL A 44 -9.96 2.77 10.52
N LYS A 45 -10.21 3.85 11.28
CA LYS A 45 -11.31 4.79 11.03
C LYS A 45 -10.80 5.95 10.18
N PHE A 46 -11.37 6.14 9.00
CA PHE A 46 -11.03 7.24 8.08
C PHE A 46 -11.88 8.47 8.33
N GLY A 47 -13.15 8.24 8.68
CA GLY A 47 -14.15 9.28 8.91
C GLY A 47 -15.04 9.58 7.70
N PRO A 48 -16.05 10.44 7.89
CA PRO A 48 -17.12 10.64 6.91
C PRO A 48 -16.62 11.22 5.58
N ALA A 49 -15.51 11.95 5.57
CA ALA A 49 -14.90 12.48 4.35
C ALA A 49 -14.40 11.37 3.39
N ALA A 50 -14.14 10.16 3.90
CA ALA A 50 -13.78 9.00 3.09
C ALA A 50 -14.99 8.36 2.39
N ILE A 51 -16.23 8.73 2.76
CA ILE A 51 -17.44 8.23 2.09
C ILE A 51 -17.75 9.14 0.90
N LEU A 52 -17.15 8.83 -0.25
CA LEU A 52 -17.45 9.50 -1.51
C LEU A 52 -18.63 8.81 -2.19
N ASP A 53 -19.66 9.55 -2.59
CA ASP A 53 -20.74 8.99 -3.42
C ASP A 53 -20.23 8.73 -4.84
N LEU A 54 -19.68 7.54 -5.06
CA LEU A 54 -19.14 7.14 -6.36
C LEU A 54 -20.22 6.98 -7.42
N ASN A 55 -21.46 6.63 -7.05
CA ASN A 55 -22.55 6.53 -8.01
C ASN A 55 -22.91 7.91 -8.55
N ASP A 56 -23.02 8.90 -7.67
CA ASP A 56 -23.26 10.28 -8.08
C ASP A 56 -22.07 10.87 -8.85
N LEU A 57 -20.83 10.56 -8.44
CA LEU A 57 -19.65 10.98 -9.18
C LEU A 57 -19.59 10.39 -10.59
N HIS A 58 -19.91 9.11 -10.75
CA HIS A 58 -20.01 8.47 -12.07
C HIS A 58 -21.12 9.11 -12.91
N ARG A 59 -22.29 9.40 -12.31
CA ARG A 59 -23.37 10.12 -12.99
C ARG A 59 -22.90 11.50 -13.49
N GLN A 60 -22.27 12.30 -12.63
CA GLN A 60 -21.71 13.60 -13.00
C GLN A 60 -20.64 13.48 -14.10
N TRP A 61 -19.80 12.44 -14.04
CA TRP A 61 -18.79 12.16 -15.07
C TRP A 61 -19.43 11.91 -16.43
N TYR A 62 -20.46 11.07 -16.49
CA TYR A 62 -21.19 10.83 -17.74
C TYR A 62 -21.86 12.11 -18.22
N ASP A 63 -22.57 12.84 -17.35
CA ASP A 63 -23.20 14.10 -17.72
C ASP A 63 -22.18 15.08 -18.33
N TRP A 64 -20.99 15.20 -17.75
CA TRP A 64 -19.90 16.02 -18.30
C TRP A 64 -19.38 15.53 -19.65
N THR A 65 -19.11 14.24 -19.79
CA THR A 65 -18.36 13.70 -20.95
C THR A 65 -19.24 13.36 -22.16
N ILE A 66 -20.52 13.04 -21.95
CA ILE A 66 -21.42 12.59 -23.03
C ILE A 66 -22.68 13.46 -23.18
N LYS A 67 -23.02 14.32 -22.21
CA LYS A 67 -24.23 15.18 -22.26
C LYS A 67 -23.94 16.68 -22.22
N ALA A 68 -22.69 17.08 -22.41
CA ALA A 68 -22.24 18.48 -22.33
C ALA A 68 -22.60 19.18 -20.99
N GLY A 69 -22.68 18.41 -19.91
CA GLY A 69 -22.84 18.93 -18.55
C GLY A 69 -21.55 19.56 -17.99
N PRO A 70 -21.61 20.17 -16.79
CA PRO A 70 -20.42 20.73 -16.14
C PRO A 70 -19.49 19.63 -15.62
N LYS A 71 -18.18 19.94 -15.54
CA LYS A 71 -17.19 19.06 -14.92
C LYS A 71 -17.55 18.79 -13.44
N PRO A 72 -17.43 17.53 -12.95
CA PRO A 72 -17.69 17.22 -11.54
C PRO A 72 -16.80 18.06 -10.60
N PRO A 73 -17.37 18.79 -9.61
CA PRO A 73 -16.58 19.63 -8.69
C PRO A 73 -15.55 18.86 -7.85
N PHE A 74 -15.78 17.55 -7.64
CA PHE A 74 -14.84 16.68 -6.95
C PHE A 74 -13.52 16.51 -7.72
N LEU A 75 -13.55 16.53 -9.05
CA LEU A 75 -12.37 16.32 -9.91
C LEU A 75 -11.56 17.60 -10.10
N ARG A 76 -11.04 18.14 -8.99
CA ARG A 76 -10.30 19.41 -8.97
C ARG A 76 -8.97 19.34 -9.71
N ASN A 77 -8.35 18.16 -9.73
CA ASN A 77 -7.10 17.89 -10.44
C ASN A 77 -7.09 16.46 -10.99
N GLN A 78 -6.04 16.08 -11.74
CA GLN A 78 -5.93 14.76 -12.40
C GLN A 78 -5.85 13.59 -11.42
N VAL A 79 -5.27 13.82 -10.24
CA VAL A 79 -5.18 12.83 -9.18
C VAL A 79 -5.88 13.35 -7.94
N ALA A 80 -6.83 12.58 -7.41
CA ALA A 80 -7.41 12.76 -6.10
C ALA A 80 -7.00 11.58 -5.22
N TYR A 81 -6.45 11.83 -4.05
CA TYR A 81 -6.06 10.77 -3.12
C TYR A 81 -6.46 11.14 -1.69
N TYR A 82 -6.89 10.15 -0.94
CA TYR A 82 -7.25 10.34 0.46
C TYR A 82 -6.04 10.14 1.35
N LEU A 83 -5.69 11.18 2.11
CA LEU A 83 -4.62 11.14 3.09
C LEU A 83 -5.22 10.80 4.46
N LEU A 84 -4.71 9.73 5.07
CA LEU A 84 -5.11 9.33 6.42
C LEU A 84 -4.69 10.37 7.46
N ALA A 85 -5.39 10.39 8.59
CA ALA A 85 -5.00 11.18 9.73
C ALA A 85 -3.63 10.71 10.29
N PRO A 86 -2.80 11.61 10.83
CA PRO A 86 -1.52 11.25 11.45
C PRO A 86 -1.62 10.12 12.47
N GLY A 87 -0.61 9.24 12.47
CA GLY A 87 -0.55 8.05 13.31
C GLY A 87 -1.66 7.02 13.04
N ASN A 88 -2.37 7.12 11.91
CA ASN A 88 -3.61 6.37 11.63
C ASN A 88 -4.64 6.49 12.77
N SER A 89 -4.56 7.60 13.51
CA SER A 89 -5.35 7.84 14.71
C SER A 89 -6.35 8.96 14.45
N GLY A 90 -7.64 8.62 14.47
CA GLY A 90 -8.72 9.59 14.28
C GLY A 90 -9.42 9.51 12.93
N ALA A 91 -10.70 9.88 12.95
CA ALA A 91 -11.63 9.81 11.83
C ALA A 91 -11.68 11.15 11.05
N ASN A 92 -10.51 11.70 10.73
CA ASN A 92 -10.35 13.06 10.18
C ASN A 92 -9.31 13.13 9.05
N GLY A 93 -9.19 12.07 8.24
CA GLY A 93 -8.42 12.13 7.00
C GLY A 93 -9.04 13.11 5.98
N GLU A 94 -8.29 13.44 4.94
CA GLU A 94 -8.69 14.46 3.97
C GLU A 94 -8.34 14.11 2.51
N TRP A 95 -9.16 14.59 1.57
CA TRP A 95 -8.85 14.51 0.15
C TRP A 95 -7.81 15.55 -0.24
N LYS A 96 -6.72 15.07 -0.82
CA LYS A 96 -5.67 15.86 -1.47
C LYS A 96 -5.70 15.66 -2.97
N TYR A 97 -5.09 16.60 -3.68
CA TYR A 97 -5.13 16.67 -5.14
C TYR A 97 -3.74 16.93 -5.71
N ALA A 98 -3.42 16.29 -6.83
CA ALA A 98 -2.18 16.48 -7.56
C ALA A 98 -2.44 16.49 -9.08
N ASP A 99 -1.54 17.12 -9.82
CA ASP A 99 -1.55 17.18 -11.29
C ASP A 99 -1.00 15.89 -11.92
N ASP A 100 -0.10 15.21 -11.22
CA ASP A 100 0.61 14.04 -11.72
C ASP A 100 0.95 13.07 -10.58
N PHE A 101 0.56 11.81 -10.73
CA PHE A 101 0.88 10.76 -9.77
C PHE A 101 2.40 10.47 -9.74
N ALA A 102 3.09 10.57 -10.87
CA ALA A 102 4.53 10.32 -10.93
C ALA A 102 5.31 11.33 -10.08
N LYS A 103 4.91 12.62 -10.10
CA LYS A 103 5.51 13.65 -9.25
C LYS A 103 5.23 13.41 -7.76
N LEU A 104 4.03 12.93 -7.44
CA LEU A 104 3.66 12.60 -6.05
C LEU A 104 4.60 11.55 -5.45
N VAL A 105 5.11 10.62 -6.25
CA VAL A 105 5.96 9.51 -5.81
C VAL A 105 7.44 9.63 -6.24
N ALA A 106 7.86 10.80 -6.74
CA ALA A 106 9.15 10.99 -7.39
C ALA A 106 10.38 10.94 -6.46
N ASN A 107 10.19 11.05 -5.15
CA ASN A 107 11.27 11.11 -4.16
C ASN A 107 11.24 9.89 -3.24
N PRO A 108 11.58 8.69 -3.74
CA PRO A 108 11.58 7.50 -2.90
C PRO A 108 12.68 7.60 -1.84
N LYS A 109 12.35 7.23 -0.61
CA LYS A 109 13.32 7.00 0.45
C LYS A 109 13.72 5.53 0.47
N THR A 110 15.00 5.26 0.28
CA THR A 110 15.53 3.89 0.30
C THR A 110 15.88 3.48 1.72
N PHE A 111 15.40 2.31 2.12
CA PHE A 111 15.84 1.62 3.33
C PHE A 111 16.48 0.29 2.94
N TYR A 112 17.59 -0.04 3.60
CA TYR A 112 18.32 -1.28 3.45
C TYR A 112 17.96 -2.23 4.58
N LEU A 113 17.99 -3.53 4.28
CA LEU A 113 17.79 -4.59 5.26
C LEU A 113 19.11 -4.80 6.00
N ALA A 114 19.11 -4.60 7.32
CA ALA A 114 20.23 -4.86 8.20
C ALA A 114 19.81 -5.81 9.31
N SER A 115 20.74 -6.63 9.79
CA SER A 115 20.51 -7.54 10.89
C SER A 115 21.77 -7.68 11.72
N LYS A 116 21.61 -8.20 12.93
CA LYS A 116 22.74 -8.59 13.76
C LYS A 116 23.07 -10.05 13.47
N ASP A 117 24.32 -10.33 13.17
CA ASP A 117 24.86 -11.69 12.99
C ASP A 117 24.14 -12.55 11.91
N GLY A 118 23.43 -11.91 10.96
CA GLY A 118 22.65 -12.62 9.93
C GLY A 118 21.34 -13.22 10.44
N ASP A 119 20.86 -12.77 11.61
CA ASP A 119 19.61 -13.19 12.22
C ASP A 119 18.58 -12.05 12.16
N ALA A 120 17.58 -12.26 11.31
CA ALA A 120 16.36 -11.45 11.25
C ALA A 120 15.11 -12.34 11.41
N ASN A 121 15.24 -13.51 12.04
CA ASN A 121 14.20 -14.54 12.06
C ASN A 121 13.14 -14.28 13.14
N GLY A 122 11.98 -13.78 12.71
CA GLY A 122 10.82 -13.53 13.56
C GLY A 122 10.86 -12.21 14.31
N VAL A 123 9.75 -11.86 14.96
CA VAL A 123 9.55 -10.52 15.56
C VAL A 123 10.52 -10.23 16.71
N PHE A 124 10.88 -11.24 17.51
CA PHE A 124 11.79 -11.06 18.66
C PHE A 124 13.28 -11.09 18.32
N ARG A 125 13.61 -11.41 17.06
CA ARG A 125 14.97 -11.36 16.50
C ARG A 125 14.93 -10.64 15.16
N SER A 126 14.17 -9.55 15.09
CA SER A 126 14.01 -8.76 13.88
C SER A 126 15.32 -8.08 13.50
N GLY A 127 15.51 -7.90 12.21
CA GLY A 127 16.46 -6.93 11.67
C GLY A 127 15.90 -5.51 11.71
N THR A 128 16.71 -4.57 11.26
CA THR A 128 16.38 -3.15 11.16
C THR A 128 16.39 -2.67 9.72
N LEU A 129 15.49 -1.74 9.40
CA LEU A 129 15.53 -0.96 8.16
C LEU A 129 16.41 0.28 8.37
N THR A 130 17.52 0.38 7.63
CA THR A 130 18.52 1.45 7.79
C THR A 130 18.67 2.29 6.52
N GLU A 131 19.05 3.56 6.65
CA GLU A 131 19.32 4.41 5.47
C GLU A 131 20.68 4.14 4.81
N HIS A 132 21.57 3.48 5.54
CA HIS A 132 22.87 3.06 5.04
C HIS A 132 22.89 1.57 4.73
N GLN A 133 23.45 1.22 3.59
CA GLN A 133 23.63 -0.15 3.17
C GLN A 133 24.64 -0.87 4.09
N PRO A 134 24.29 -2.03 4.68
CA PRO A 134 25.25 -2.86 5.39
C PRO A 134 26.36 -3.33 4.46
N THR A 135 27.59 -3.36 4.97
CA THR A 135 28.76 -3.76 4.19
C THR A 135 28.85 -5.28 4.03
N ASN A 136 28.39 -6.04 5.02
CA ASN A 136 28.56 -7.49 5.11
C ASN A 136 27.30 -8.14 5.69
N GLY A 137 27.10 -9.44 5.41
CA GLY A 137 26.06 -10.26 6.02
C GLY A 137 24.98 -10.70 5.04
N ALA A 138 24.27 -11.77 5.39
CA ALA A 138 23.11 -12.25 4.67
C ALA A 138 22.20 -12.99 5.66
N ASP A 139 20.92 -12.65 5.63
CA ASP A 139 19.91 -13.30 6.45
C ASP A 139 19.39 -14.56 5.77
N LYS A 140 19.10 -15.59 6.56
CA LYS A 140 18.64 -16.89 6.06
C LYS A 140 17.35 -17.30 6.76
N PHE A 141 16.51 -18.00 6.01
CA PHE A 141 15.34 -18.67 6.55
C PHE A 141 15.16 -19.99 5.80
N THR A 142 14.47 -20.94 6.41
CA THR A 142 14.15 -22.22 5.76
C THR A 142 12.72 -22.16 5.23
N TYR A 143 12.54 -22.37 3.93
CA TYR A 143 11.22 -22.58 3.35
C TYR A 143 10.99 -24.08 3.18
N ASP A 144 10.13 -24.65 4.01
CA ASP A 144 9.62 -26.00 3.84
C ASP A 144 8.24 -25.93 3.17
N PRO A 145 8.09 -26.38 1.91
CA PRO A 145 6.80 -26.33 1.22
C PRO A 145 5.75 -27.27 1.82
N LEU A 146 6.12 -28.21 2.70
CA LEU A 146 5.19 -29.08 3.42
C LEU A 146 4.78 -28.50 4.78
N ASP A 147 5.48 -27.47 5.27
CA ASP A 147 5.06 -26.73 6.45
C ASP A 147 3.92 -25.78 6.09
N THR A 148 2.70 -26.17 6.45
CA THR A 148 1.48 -25.40 6.18
C THR A 148 1.04 -24.57 7.38
N GLN A 149 1.79 -24.51 8.49
CA GLN A 149 1.35 -23.85 9.72
C GLN A 149 0.99 -22.38 9.50
N ARG A 150 1.74 -21.67 8.65
CA ARG A 150 1.39 -20.29 8.24
C ARG A 150 0.08 -20.19 7.47
N GLY A 151 -0.24 -21.22 6.69
CA GLY A 151 -1.47 -21.34 5.94
C GLY A 151 -2.73 -21.42 6.81
N GLU A 152 -2.59 -21.83 8.08
CA GLU A 152 -3.71 -21.93 9.03
C GLU A 152 -4.20 -20.56 9.53
N PHE A 153 -3.42 -19.51 9.29
CA PHE A 153 -3.64 -18.15 9.82
C PHE A 153 -3.72 -17.10 8.70
N VAL A 154 -4.21 -17.48 7.51
CA VAL A 154 -4.28 -16.61 6.32
C VAL A 154 -5.54 -15.72 6.28
N GLU A 155 -5.45 -14.68 5.46
CA GLU A 155 -6.54 -13.76 5.13
C GLU A 155 -7.81 -14.52 4.70
N GLY A 156 -8.93 -14.22 5.38
CA GLY A 156 -10.23 -14.87 5.24
C GLY A 156 -10.53 -15.92 6.32
N VAL A 157 -9.55 -16.29 7.15
CA VAL A 157 -9.68 -17.33 8.20
C VAL A 157 -9.43 -16.76 9.61
N ASP A 158 -8.64 -15.68 9.74
CA ASP A 158 -8.33 -15.06 11.02
C ASP A 158 -9.44 -14.07 11.45
N PRO A 159 -10.04 -14.23 12.65
CA PRO A 159 -10.98 -13.23 13.21
C PRO A 159 -10.44 -11.79 13.22
N LYS A 160 -9.12 -11.61 13.23
CA LYS A 160 -8.41 -10.32 13.25
C LYS A 160 -8.19 -9.70 11.89
N ASP A 161 -8.59 -10.34 10.79
CA ASP A 161 -8.51 -9.76 9.44
C ASP A 161 -9.24 -8.41 9.36
N LYS A 162 -10.35 -8.26 10.12
CA LYS A 162 -11.09 -7.01 10.23
C LYS A 162 -10.29 -5.87 10.85
N THR A 163 -9.22 -6.17 11.58
CA THR A 163 -8.31 -5.23 12.25
C THR A 163 -6.91 -5.25 11.67
N ALA A 164 -6.69 -5.88 10.52
CA ALA A 164 -5.35 -6.06 9.94
C ALA A 164 -4.60 -4.74 9.66
N GLY A 165 -5.29 -3.61 9.52
CA GLY A 165 -4.66 -2.29 9.37
C GLY A 165 -4.03 -1.73 10.66
N ILE A 166 -4.43 -2.23 11.83
CA ILE A 166 -3.93 -1.79 13.15
C ILE A 166 -3.36 -2.92 14.03
N ASP A 167 -3.65 -4.17 13.68
CA ASP A 167 -3.14 -5.36 14.35
C ASP A 167 -2.26 -6.15 13.36
N GLN A 168 -0.96 -6.17 13.63
CA GLN A 168 0.05 -6.92 12.86
C GLN A 168 0.54 -8.15 13.63
N THR A 169 -0.22 -8.64 14.63
CA THR A 169 0.17 -9.82 15.44
C THR A 169 0.35 -11.09 14.61
N PHE A 170 -0.22 -11.16 13.40
CA PHE A 170 0.08 -12.23 12.45
C PHE A 170 1.58 -12.37 12.17
N ALA A 171 2.36 -11.27 12.25
CA ALA A 171 3.81 -11.32 12.13
C ALA A 171 4.48 -12.19 13.21
N LEU A 172 3.81 -12.47 14.34
CA LEU A 172 4.31 -13.39 15.37
C LEU A 172 4.33 -14.85 14.90
N SER A 173 3.55 -15.20 13.87
CA SER A 173 3.63 -16.51 13.21
C SER A 173 4.92 -16.70 12.42
N ILE A 174 5.67 -15.61 12.17
CA ILE A 174 6.95 -15.65 11.49
C ILE A 174 8.00 -16.17 12.49
N GLY A 175 8.41 -17.42 12.29
CA GLY A 175 9.47 -18.05 13.06
C GLY A 175 10.80 -18.06 12.28
N ASN A 176 11.39 -19.24 12.14
CA ASN A 176 12.64 -19.44 11.40
C ASN A 176 12.41 -19.56 9.87
N ASP A 177 11.16 -19.45 9.43
CA ASP A 177 10.67 -19.60 8.05
C ASP A 177 10.37 -18.24 7.39
N GLY A 178 10.82 -17.15 8.02
CA GLY A 178 10.76 -15.82 7.44
C GLY A 178 11.70 -14.85 8.14
N LEU A 179 11.71 -13.63 7.61
CA LEU A 179 12.56 -12.54 8.08
C LEU A 179 11.69 -11.32 8.38
N VAL A 180 11.93 -10.68 9.51
CA VAL A 180 11.21 -9.49 9.98
C VAL A 180 12.18 -8.32 10.06
N TYR A 181 11.79 -7.16 9.52
CA TYR A 181 12.56 -5.92 9.63
C TYR A 181 11.63 -4.76 9.96
N HIS A 182 12.08 -3.85 10.80
CA HIS A 182 11.36 -2.61 11.12
C HIS A 182 12.33 -1.44 11.23
N THR A 183 11.82 -0.22 11.11
CA THR A 183 12.56 0.98 11.54
C THR A 183 12.38 1.16 13.05
N ASP A 184 13.16 2.07 13.64
CA ASP A 184 12.71 2.76 14.85
C ASP A 184 11.42 3.55 14.56
N PRO A 185 10.66 3.95 15.59
CA PRO A 185 9.54 4.87 15.42
C PRO A 185 9.99 6.11 14.63
N LEU A 186 9.29 6.41 13.54
CA LEU A 186 9.62 7.56 12.72
C LEU A 186 9.29 8.84 13.52
N PRO A 187 10.23 9.80 13.61
CA PRO A 187 10.01 11.02 14.38
C PRO A 187 9.03 11.98 13.70
N ASN A 188 8.78 11.80 12.40
CA ASN A 188 7.89 12.62 11.60
C ASN A 188 7.07 11.73 10.66
N GLU A 189 5.86 12.20 10.33
CA GLU A 189 5.07 11.63 9.25
C GLU A 189 5.86 11.62 7.94
N THR A 190 5.76 10.52 7.20
CA THR A 190 6.35 10.40 5.88
C THR A 190 5.36 10.82 4.80
N PRO A 191 5.80 11.52 3.74
CA PRO A 191 4.93 11.84 2.60
C PRO A 191 4.32 10.59 1.97
N PRO A 192 3.13 10.69 1.35
CA PRO A 192 2.55 9.61 0.57
C PRO A 192 3.51 9.17 -0.53
N GLY A 193 3.63 7.85 -0.74
CA GLY A 193 4.61 7.30 -1.67
C GLY A 193 4.26 5.90 -2.13
N TRP A 194 4.95 5.44 -3.18
CA TRP A 194 4.87 4.06 -3.65
C TRP A 194 5.97 3.22 -2.98
N LEU A 195 5.59 2.10 -2.37
CA LEU A 195 6.55 1.17 -1.80
C LEU A 195 6.99 0.17 -2.86
N SER A 196 8.30 0.11 -3.12
CA SER A 196 8.93 -0.93 -3.93
C SER A 196 9.95 -1.69 -3.09
N ARG A 197 10.13 -2.98 -3.38
CA ARG A 197 11.16 -3.81 -2.77
C ARG A 197 12.09 -4.32 -3.85
N SER A 198 13.37 -3.97 -3.77
CA SER A 198 14.45 -4.61 -4.53
C SER A 198 15.17 -5.59 -3.61
N LYS A 199 15.22 -6.87 -3.99
CA LYS A 199 15.97 -7.88 -3.25
C LYS A 199 16.96 -8.58 -4.20
N PRO A 200 18.27 -8.53 -3.93
CA PRO A 200 19.20 -9.49 -4.48
C PRO A 200 19.00 -10.81 -3.71
N VAL A 201 18.13 -11.70 -4.20
CA VAL A 201 17.91 -13.02 -3.59
C VAL A 201 18.80 -14.05 -4.27
N GLY A 202 19.72 -14.67 -3.53
CA GLY A 202 20.45 -15.86 -3.96
C GLY A 202 19.78 -17.13 -3.41
N PHE A 203 19.10 -17.91 -4.26
CA PHE A 203 18.56 -19.21 -3.85
C PHE A 203 19.66 -20.26 -3.83
N HIS A 204 20.02 -20.75 -2.64
CA HIS A 204 20.82 -21.97 -2.50
C HIS A 204 19.89 -23.10 -2.04
N ARG A 205 19.46 -23.94 -3.00
CA ARG A 205 18.70 -25.16 -2.68
C ARG A 205 19.66 -26.21 -2.14
N HIS A 206 19.60 -26.50 -0.85
CA HIS A 206 20.10 -27.77 -0.34
C HIS A 206 18.92 -28.76 -0.32
N ALA A 207 18.81 -29.56 -1.38
CA ALA A 207 18.00 -30.77 -1.32
C ALA A 207 18.66 -31.72 -0.32
N ARG A 208 17.99 -32.00 0.80
CA ARG A 208 18.30 -33.23 1.54
C ARG A 208 17.54 -34.34 0.83
N CYS A 209 18.29 -35.26 0.21
CA CYS A 209 17.78 -36.54 -0.26
C CYS A 209 17.42 -37.43 0.92
#